data_AF-A0A850SSG4-F1
#
_entry.id   AF-A0A850SSG4-F1
#
_cell.length_a   1.000
_cell.length_b   1.000
_cell.length_c   1.000
_cell.angle_alpha   90.00
_cell.angle_beta   90.00
_cell.angle_gamma   90.00
#
_symmetry.space_group_name_H-M   'P 1'
#
loop_
_entity.id
_entity.type
_entity.pdbx_description
1 polymer ?
#
loop_
_entity_poly.entity_id
_entity_poly.type
_entity_poly.pdbx_seq_one_letter_code
_entity_poly.pdbx_strand_id
1 'polypeptide(L)'
;MRSAGDLHLIEDLELRGRLARYYTYAGNPALSERPAYREHVRERIPAEIQRYIWARCYTSDSSGRQKIIDCAPPVDEARAREIVAALAGDEALMRELRYWVSTMIVASRIGEDRVAAATEAKAAVEQELAKD
;
A
#
# COMPACT_ATOMS: atom_id res chain seq x y z
N MET A 1 0.20 22.69 0.02
CA MET A 1 -0.77 22.17 1.00
C MET A 1 -2.14 22.74 0.65
N ARG A 2 -3.03 21.98 -0.01
CA ARG A 2 -4.40 22.47 -0.26
C ARG A 2 -5.18 22.24 1.02
N SER A 3 -5.31 23.28 1.82
CA SER A 3 -5.99 23.27 3.12
C SER A 3 -7.45 22.89 2.94
N ALA A 4 -7.94 21.95 3.76
CA ALA A 4 -9.35 21.59 3.90
C ALA A 4 -10.14 22.63 4.72
N GLY A 5 -9.74 23.90 4.64
CA GLY A 5 -10.10 24.97 5.58
C GLY A 5 -11.60 25.21 5.76
N ASP A 6 -12.41 24.88 4.74
CA ASP A 6 -13.85 25.17 4.75
C ASP A 6 -14.73 23.91 4.79
N LEU A 7 -14.15 22.71 4.92
CA LEU A 7 -14.96 21.49 5.06
C LEU A 7 -15.82 21.50 6.33
N HIS A 8 -15.47 22.32 7.32
CA HIS A 8 -16.23 22.43 8.57
C HIS A 8 -17.61 23.07 8.40
N LEU A 9 -17.87 23.77 7.29
CA LEU A 9 -19.17 24.36 6.95
C LEU A 9 -20.19 23.34 6.42
N ILE A 10 -19.75 22.13 6.08
CA ILE A 10 -20.61 21.06 5.58
C ILE A 10 -21.09 20.24 6.77
N GLU A 11 -22.26 20.52 7.34
CA GLU A 11 -22.80 19.82 8.52
C GLU A 11 -22.87 18.29 8.36
N ASP A 12 -23.11 17.81 7.13
CA ASP A 12 -23.08 16.39 6.79
C ASP A 12 -21.66 15.81 6.89
N LEU A 13 -21.42 15.07 7.97
CA LEU A 13 -20.15 14.40 8.25
C LEU A 13 -19.78 13.34 7.20
N GLU A 14 -20.77 12.67 6.60
CA GLU A 14 -20.52 11.66 5.55
C GLU A 14 -20.00 12.35 4.28
N LEU A 15 -20.68 13.41 3.84
CA LEU A 15 -20.28 14.22 2.69
C LEU A 15 -18.90 14.85 2.90
N ARG A 16 -18.68 15.43 4.09
CA ARG A 16 -17.39 16.01 4.49
C ARG A 16 -16.26 14.98 4.42
N GLY A 17 -16.49 13.77 4.94
CA GLY A 17 -15.53 12.67 4.90
C GLY A 17 -15.27 12.15 3.47
N ARG A 18 -16.28 12.12 2.61
CA ARG A 18 -16.12 11.77 1.18
C ARG A 18 -15.29 12.81 0.44
N LEU A 19 -15.53 14.11 0.66
CA LEU A 19 -14.75 15.19 0.04
C LEU A 19 -13.30 15.22 0.54
N ALA A 20 -13.08 15.04 1.84
CA ALA A 20 -11.73 14.93 2.41
C ALA A 20 -10.94 13.79 1.75
N ARG A 21 -11.56 12.60 1.57
CA ARG A 21 -10.95 11.47 0.86
C ARG A 21 -10.69 11.78 -0.62
N TYR A 22 -11.64 12.42 -1.30
CA TYR A 22 -11.48 12.82 -2.70
C TYR A 22 -10.25 13.72 -2.91
N TYR A 23 -10.06 14.72 -2.03
CA TYR A 23 -8.91 15.62 -2.11
C TYR A 23 -7.58 14.96 -1.72
N THR A 24 -7.59 13.81 -1.04
CA THR A 24 -6.39 13.03 -0.73
C THR A 24 -6.10 11.90 -1.73
N TYR A 25 -7.03 11.54 -2.62
CA TYR A 25 -6.84 10.53 -3.68
C TYR A 25 -5.72 10.84 -4.67
N ALA A 26 -5.24 12.09 -4.74
CA ALA A 26 -4.15 12.48 -5.62
C ALA A 26 -2.80 11.82 -5.24
N GLY A 27 -2.64 11.34 -4.00
CA GLY A 27 -1.46 10.58 -3.59
C GLY A 27 -1.80 9.10 -3.46
N ASN A 28 -1.12 8.24 -4.22
CA ASN A 28 -1.03 6.82 -3.88
C ASN A 28 0.38 6.55 -3.35
N PRO A 29 0.60 6.59 -2.03
CA PRO A 29 1.91 6.34 -1.43
C PRO A 29 2.55 5.03 -1.88
N ALA A 30 1.73 4.01 -2.18
CA ALA A 30 2.22 2.71 -2.67
C ALA A 30 2.80 2.78 -4.09
N LEU A 31 2.47 3.82 -4.87
CA LEU A 31 3.05 4.13 -6.18
C LEU A 31 4.13 5.21 -6.12
N SER A 32 4.27 5.91 -4.99
CA SER A 32 5.28 6.96 -4.80
C SER A 32 6.69 6.41 -4.65
N GLU A 33 6.83 5.25 -4.00
CA GLU A 33 8.12 4.55 -3.90
C GLU A 33 8.30 3.53 -5.03
N ARG A 34 9.37 3.70 -5.80
CA ARG A 34 9.80 2.82 -6.89
C ARG A 34 11.13 2.15 -6.54
N PRO A 35 11.15 1.19 -5.61
CA PRO A 35 12.37 0.49 -5.26
C PRO A 35 12.80 -0.45 -6.40
N ALA A 36 14.10 -0.51 -6.66
CA ALA A 36 14.70 -1.26 -7.78
C ALA A 36 14.20 -2.71 -7.88
N TYR A 37 14.06 -3.41 -6.75
CA TYR A 37 13.58 -4.80 -6.74
C TYR A 37 12.20 -4.95 -7.41
N ARG A 38 11.30 -3.96 -7.30
CA ARG A 38 9.97 -4.01 -7.95
C ARG A 38 10.06 -3.83 -9.45
N GLU A 39 11.03 -3.05 -9.92
CA GLU A 39 11.27 -2.85 -11.34
C GLU A 39 11.86 -4.14 -11.92
N HIS A 40 12.92 -4.68 -11.32
CA HIS A 40 13.54 -5.93 -11.74
C HIS A 40 12.59 -7.14 -11.72
N VAL A 41 11.75 -7.29 -10.68
CA VAL A 41 10.73 -8.36 -10.66
C VAL A 41 9.76 -8.22 -11.83
N ARG A 42 9.27 -7.00 -12.13
CA ARG A 42 8.33 -6.75 -13.23
C ARG A 42 8.98 -6.84 -14.61
N GLU A 43 10.28 -6.64 -14.72
CA GLU A 43 11.01 -6.88 -15.97
C GLU A 43 11.17 -8.38 -16.25
N ARG A 44 11.31 -9.19 -15.20
CA ARG A 44 11.58 -10.62 -15.33
C ARG A 44 10.33 -11.48 -15.51
N ILE A 45 9.18 -11.06 -14.96
CA ILE A 45 7.90 -11.78 -15.15
C ILE A 45 7.30 -11.41 -16.51
N PRO A 46 6.96 -12.37 -17.38
CA PRO A 46 6.31 -12.08 -18.66
C PRO A 46 5.05 -11.20 -18.52
N ALA A 47 4.89 -10.25 -19.44
CA ALA A 47 3.84 -9.24 -19.37
C ALA A 47 2.43 -9.84 -19.40
N GLU A 48 2.23 -10.94 -20.13
CA GLU A 48 0.97 -11.68 -20.18
C GLU A 48 0.57 -12.29 -18.83
N ILE A 49 1.54 -12.78 -18.06
CA ILE A 49 1.32 -13.32 -16.71
C ILE A 49 0.94 -12.18 -15.77
N GLN A 50 1.66 -11.06 -15.81
CA GLN A 50 1.33 -9.88 -15.00
C GLN A 50 -0.08 -9.37 -15.31
N ARG A 51 -0.42 -9.22 -16.60
CA ARG A 51 -1.76 -8.80 -17.04
C ARG A 51 -2.85 -9.75 -16.54
N TYR A 52 -2.62 -11.05 -16.59
CA TYR A 52 -3.57 -12.03 -16.10
C TYR A 52 -3.79 -11.87 -14.59
N ILE A 53 -2.72 -11.76 -13.79
CA ILE A 53 -2.80 -11.60 -12.34
C ILE A 53 -3.59 -10.33 -12.00
N TRP A 54 -3.29 -9.20 -12.64
CA TRP A 54 -4.00 -7.94 -12.39
C TRP A 54 -5.47 -7.98 -12.81
N ALA A 55 -5.82 -8.73 -13.85
CA ALA A 55 -7.18 -8.82 -14.34
C ALA A 55 -8.07 -9.83 -13.59
N ARG A 56 -7.48 -10.89 -13.01
CA ARG A 56 -8.25 -12.04 -12.50
C ARG A 56 -7.94 -12.42 -11.06
N CYS A 57 -6.76 -12.07 -10.56
CA CYS A 57 -6.24 -12.53 -9.28
C CYS A 57 -5.99 -11.39 -8.31
N TYR A 58 -6.45 -10.18 -8.64
CA TYR A 58 -6.19 -8.97 -7.88
C TYR A 58 -7.45 -8.15 -7.72
N THR A 59 -7.60 -7.52 -6.55
CA THR A 59 -8.63 -6.51 -6.32
C THR A 59 -8.08 -5.34 -5.52
N SER A 60 -8.67 -4.17 -5.73
CA SER A 60 -8.39 -2.97 -4.95
C SER A 60 -9.66 -2.16 -4.71
N ASP A 61 -9.65 -1.31 -3.69
CA ASP A 61 -10.77 -0.40 -3.41
C ASP A 61 -10.34 1.08 -3.43
N SER A 62 -11.33 1.97 -3.29
CA SER A 62 -11.12 3.41 -3.25
C SER A 62 -10.35 3.91 -2.02
N SER A 63 -10.07 3.04 -1.04
CA SER A 63 -9.15 3.35 0.07
C SER A 63 -7.71 2.94 -0.23
N GLY A 64 -7.43 2.41 -1.42
CA GLY A 64 -6.11 1.94 -1.82
C GLY A 64 -5.73 0.60 -1.17
N ARG A 65 -6.68 -0.11 -0.53
CA ARG A 65 -6.43 -1.48 -0.07
C ARG A 65 -6.31 -2.38 -1.29
N GLN A 66 -5.29 -3.23 -1.29
CA GLN A 66 -4.96 -4.12 -2.40
C GLN A 66 -4.89 -5.55 -1.88
N LYS A 67 -5.40 -6.52 -2.66
CA LYS A 67 -5.39 -7.94 -2.29
C LYS A 67 -5.15 -8.80 -3.51
N ILE A 68 -4.38 -9.87 -3.32
CA ILE A 68 -4.40 -11.03 -4.21
C ILE A 68 -5.53 -11.95 -3.76
N ILE A 69 -6.36 -12.40 -4.71
CA ILE A 69 -7.51 -13.25 -4.48
C ILE A 69 -7.32 -14.60 -5.16
N ASP A 70 -8.08 -15.60 -4.73
CA ASP A 70 -8.09 -16.91 -5.36
C ASP A 70 -8.56 -16.82 -6.81
N CYS A 71 -7.86 -17.51 -7.71
CA CYS A 71 -8.07 -17.48 -9.15
C CYS A 71 -7.42 -18.70 -9.81
N ALA A 72 -7.83 -19.05 -11.04
CA ALA A 72 -7.12 -20.04 -11.83
C ALA A 72 -5.71 -19.53 -12.19
N PRO A 73 -4.66 -20.38 -12.15
CA PRO A 73 -3.30 -19.94 -12.40
C PRO A 73 -3.10 -19.53 -13.88
N PRO A 74 -2.25 -18.51 -14.16
CA PRO A 74 -2.00 -18.03 -15.53
C PRO A 74 -1.19 -18.98 -16.40
N VAL A 75 -0.43 -19.88 -15.77
CA VAL A 75 0.46 -20.87 -16.39
C VAL A 75 0.46 -22.14 -15.55
N ASP A 76 0.95 -23.24 -16.09
CA ASP A 76 1.15 -24.46 -15.31
C ASP A 76 2.23 -24.31 -14.22
N GLU A 77 2.27 -25.28 -13.32
CA GLU A 77 3.15 -25.25 -12.16
C GLU A 77 4.64 -25.37 -12.54
N ALA A 78 4.97 -26.09 -13.62
CA ALA A 78 6.35 -26.23 -14.09
C ALA A 78 6.88 -24.87 -14.54
N ARG A 79 6.10 -24.16 -15.36
CA ARG A 79 6.45 -22.82 -15.84
C ARG A 79 6.50 -21.80 -14.71
N ALA A 80 5.57 -21.87 -13.75
CA ALA A 80 5.61 -21.02 -12.56
C ALA A 80 6.90 -21.24 -11.76
N ARG A 81 7.29 -22.50 -11.53
CA ARG A 81 8.54 -22.85 -10.84
C ARG A 81 9.78 -22.30 -11.54
N GLU A 82 9.85 -22.39 -12.87
CA GLU A 82 10.97 -21.84 -13.64
C GLU A 82 11.13 -20.33 -13.43
N ILE A 83 10.03 -19.58 -13.48
CA ILE A 83 10.04 -18.12 -13.27
C ILE A 83 10.47 -17.78 -11.84
N VAL A 84 9.93 -18.49 -10.85
CA VAL A 84 10.29 -18.29 -9.44
C VAL A 84 11.76 -18.64 -9.19
N ALA A 85 12.26 -19.73 -9.77
CA ALA A 85 13.67 -20.11 -9.66
C ALA A 85 14.60 -19.07 -10.31
N ALA A 86 14.21 -18.52 -11.46
CA ALA A 86 14.97 -17.47 -12.13
C ALA A 86 15.03 -16.18 -11.30
N LEU A 87 13.94 -15.80 -10.65
CA LEU A 87 13.91 -14.66 -9.72
C LEU A 87 14.78 -14.92 -8.48
N ALA A 88 14.65 -16.10 -7.87
CA ALA A 88 15.39 -16.46 -6.66
C ALA A 88 16.91 -16.60 -6.91
N GLY A 89 17.30 -17.01 -8.11
CA GLY A 89 18.70 -17.11 -8.54
C GLY A 89 19.34 -15.79 -8.94
N ASP A 90 18.59 -14.69 -9.03
CA ASP A 90 19.13 -13.37 -9.38
C ASP A 90 19.74 -12.69 -8.15
N GLU A 91 21.06 -12.69 -8.06
CA GLU A 91 21.77 -12.12 -6.92
C GLU A 91 21.56 -10.61 -6.75
N ALA A 92 21.39 -9.86 -7.85
CA ALA A 92 21.18 -8.42 -7.81
C ALA A 92 19.80 -8.12 -7.23
N LEU A 93 18.78 -8.79 -7.76
CA LEU A 93 17.42 -8.70 -7.23
C LEU A 93 17.38 -9.08 -5.75
N MET A 94 18.07 -10.14 -5.34
CA MET A 94 18.08 -10.58 -3.94
C MET A 94 18.79 -9.56 -3.02
N ARG A 95 19.80 -8.83 -3.49
CA ARG A 95 20.40 -7.71 -2.72
C ARG A 95 19.43 -6.56 -2.55
N GLU A 96 18.74 -6.17 -3.61
CA GLU A 96 17.75 -5.09 -3.58
C GLU A 96 16.55 -5.43 -2.70
N LEU A 97 16.09 -6.68 -2.75
CA LEU A 97 15.02 -7.18 -1.90
C LEU A 97 15.43 -7.12 -0.42
N ARG A 98 16.66 -7.53 -0.08
CA ARG A 98 17.17 -7.44 1.31
C ARG A 98 17.22 -5.99 1.80
N TYR A 99 17.71 -5.07 0.97
CA TYR A 99 17.71 -3.65 1.29
C TYR A 99 16.29 -3.16 1.55
N TRP A 100 15.36 -3.46 0.63
CA TRP A 100 13.98 -3.01 0.75
C TRP A 100 13.27 -3.58 1.98
N VAL A 101 13.47 -4.86 2.30
CA VAL A 101 12.92 -5.47 3.52
C VAL A 101 13.43 -4.72 4.75
N SER A 102 14.71 -4.34 4.80
CA SER A 102 15.26 -3.53 5.89
C SER A 102 14.57 -2.16 5.97
N THR A 103 14.35 -1.48 4.84
CA THR A 103 13.60 -0.22 4.78
C THR A 103 12.18 -0.37 5.33
N MET A 104 11.47 -1.44 4.95
CA MET A 104 10.10 -1.69 5.40
C MET A 104 10.02 -2.01 6.90
N ILE A 105 11.03 -2.67 7.47
CA ILE A 105 11.11 -2.89 8.92
C ILE A 105 11.19 -1.54 9.66
N VAL A 106 12.04 -0.62 9.19
CA VAL A 106 12.15 0.72 9.80
C VAL A 106 10.85 1.50 9.64
N ALA A 107 10.24 1.46 8.45
CA ALA A 107 8.96 2.11 8.18
C ALA A 107 7.83 1.58 9.07
N SER A 108 7.78 0.25 9.32
CA SER A 108 6.82 -0.38 10.24
C SER A 108 6.94 0.20 11.64
N ARG A 109 8.17 0.27 12.18
CA ARG A 109 8.42 0.82 13.53
C ARG A 109 7.96 2.26 13.65
N ILE A 110 8.30 3.11 12.67
CA ILE A 110 7.82 4.51 12.65
C ILE A 110 6.29 4.57 12.58
N GLY A 111 5.66 3.66 11.82
CA GLY A 111 4.20 3.54 11.75
C GLY A 111 3.59 3.18 13.11
N GLU A 112 4.17 2.20 13.80
CA GLU A 112 3.77 1.78 15.14
C GLU A 112 3.87 2.94 16.14
N ASP A 113 5.00 3.66 16.15
CA ASP A 113 5.22 4.84 17.02
C ASP A 113 4.17 5.94 16.76
N ARG A 114 3.82 6.18 15.50
CA ARG A 114 2.80 7.17 15.12
C ARG A 114 1.39 6.75 15.58
N VAL A 115 1.07 5.46 15.52
CA VAL A 115 -0.21 4.94 16.03
C VAL A 115 -0.27 5.11 17.55
N ALA A 116 0.82 4.83 18.27
CA ALA A 116 0.90 5.05 19.70
C ALA A 116 0.66 6.52 20.07
N ALA A 117 1.41 7.44 19.45
CA ALA A 117 1.26 8.88 19.68
C ALA A 117 -0.14 9.41 19.35
N ALA A 118 -0.76 8.95 18.25
CA ALA A 118 -2.12 9.33 17.88
C ALA A 118 -3.16 8.81 18.89
N THR A 119 -2.94 7.62 19.44
CA THR A 119 -3.82 7.03 20.47
C THR A 119 -3.73 7.83 21.77
N GLU A 120 -2.53 8.22 22.18
CA GLU A 120 -2.31 9.09 23.34
C GLU A 120 -2.98 10.47 23.16
N ALA A 121 -2.81 11.09 21.99
CA ALA A 121 -3.44 12.36 21.68
C ALA A 121 -4.98 12.28 21.71
N LYS A 122 -5.55 11.18 21.18
CA LYS A 122 -7.00 10.94 21.26
C LYS A 122 -7.46 10.85 22.71
N ALA A 123 -6.77 10.09 23.55
CA ALA A 123 -7.13 9.94 24.96
C ALA A 123 -7.06 11.28 25.72
N ALA A 124 -6.06 12.13 25.42
CA ALA A 124 -5.96 13.45 26.01
C ALA A 124 -7.14 14.37 25.63
N VAL A 125 -7.58 14.31 24.37
CA VAL A 125 -8.76 15.06 23.91
C VAL A 125 -10.04 14.58 24.61
N GLU A 126 -10.22 13.25 24.72
CA GLU A 126 -11.38 12.67 25.43
C GLU A 126 -11.41 13.06 26.91
N GLN A 127 -10.25 13.11 27.57
CA GLN A 127 -10.14 13.58 28.95
C GLN A 127 -10.50 15.06 29.10
N GLU A 128 -10.12 15.90 28.14
CA GLU A 128 -10.45 17.33 28.19
C GLU A 128 -11.96 17.56 28.00
N LEU A 129 -12.56 16.87 27.02
CA LEU A 129 -14.00 16.95 26.75
C LEU A 129 -14.87 16.41 27.88
N ALA A 130 -14.33 15.56 28.75
CA ALA A 130 -15.05 15.01 29.91
C ALA A 130 -15.02 15.93 31.15
N LYS A 131 -14.30 17.06 31.10
CA LYS A 131 -14.25 18.05 32.18
C LYS A 131 -15.39 19.07 32.11
N ASP A 132 -16.06 19.16 30.97
CA ASP A 132 -17.25 19.99 30.71
C ASP A 132 -18.55 19.17 30.89
#